data_AF-A0A4Q2YK87-F1
#
_entry.id   AF-A0A4Q2YK87-F1
#
_cell.length_a   1.000
_cell.length_b   1.000
_cell.length_c   1.000
_cell.angle_alpha   90.00
_cell.angle_beta   90.00
_cell.angle_gamma   90.00
#
_symmetry.space_group_name_H-M   'P 1'
#
loop_
_entity.id
_entity.type
_entity.pdbx_description
1 polymer ?
#
loop_
_entity_poly.entity_id
_entity_poly.type
_entity_poly.pdbx_seq_one_letter_code
_entity_poly.pdbx_strand_id
1 'polypeptide(L)'
;MNASIIPAGEGVTLNVLGNKVSVKVSGSSSGGSFALMELDDPAGMGVPPHIHDHEDETFHVLEGEFEFQTGGRTITAGPGVTAYLPRGLAHSYKTLGPGRNRALVWASPSGIETMFAELSALPAGPPDFAKVGEICGRYGIRFV
;
A
#
# COMPACT_ATOMS: atom_id res chain seq x y z
N MET A 1 -1.25 21.02 -13.28
CA MET A 1 -0.49 20.46 -12.13
C MET A 1 -0.09 21.63 -11.25
N ASN A 2 -0.34 21.53 -9.94
CA ASN A 2 0.03 22.56 -8.97
C ASN A 2 1.08 21.99 -8.01
N ALA A 3 2.00 22.83 -7.56
CA ALA A 3 2.91 22.44 -6.48
C ALA A 3 2.12 22.18 -5.19
N SER A 4 2.58 21.25 -4.38
CA SER A 4 1.99 20.95 -3.07
C SER A 4 3.08 20.67 -2.06
N ILE A 5 2.92 21.18 -0.85
CA ILE A 5 3.76 20.89 0.30
C ILE A 5 2.85 20.20 1.30
N ILE A 6 3.19 18.97 1.69
CA ILE A 6 2.35 18.14 2.54
C ILE A 6 3.15 17.82 3.80
N PRO A 7 2.81 18.44 4.94
CA PRO A 7 3.50 18.21 6.20
C PRO A 7 3.48 16.74 6.63
N ALA A 8 4.35 16.41 7.58
CA ALA A 8 4.34 15.11 8.23
C ALA A 8 2.99 14.87 8.92
N GLY A 9 2.43 13.67 8.77
CA GLY A 9 1.11 13.31 9.32
C GLY A 9 -0.10 13.87 8.56
N GLU A 10 0.09 14.73 7.56
CA GLU A 10 -0.99 15.22 6.70
C GLU A 10 -1.17 14.37 5.43
N GLY A 11 -2.25 14.63 4.69
CA GLY A 11 -2.66 13.86 3.51
C GLY A 11 -4.07 13.30 3.69
N VAL A 12 -4.62 12.70 2.64
CA VAL A 12 -5.93 12.05 2.72
C VAL A 12 -5.74 10.69 3.36
N THR A 13 -6.16 10.55 4.62
CA THR A 13 -5.98 9.30 5.38
C THR A 13 -7.19 8.40 5.22
N LEU A 14 -6.91 7.16 4.85
CA LEU A 14 -7.86 6.10 4.57
C LEU A 14 -7.62 4.95 5.56
N ASN A 15 -8.70 4.34 6.03
CA ASN A 15 -8.65 3.07 6.74
C ASN A 15 -8.96 1.95 5.75
N VAL A 16 -7.92 1.30 5.22
CA VAL A 16 -8.02 0.24 4.22
C VAL A 16 -8.01 -1.10 4.96
N LEU A 17 -9.19 -1.60 5.32
CA LEU A 17 -9.35 -2.89 6.01
C LEU A 17 -8.51 -3.03 7.30
N GLY A 18 -8.30 -1.92 8.01
CA GLY A 18 -7.50 -1.84 9.23
C GLY A 18 -6.12 -1.20 9.01
N ASN A 19 -5.61 -1.17 7.76
CA ASN A 19 -4.38 -0.48 7.43
C ASN A 19 -4.62 1.03 7.35
N LYS A 20 -3.77 1.82 7.99
CA LYS A 20 -3.81 3.28 7.90
C LYS A 20 -2.93 3.73 6.74
N VAL A 21 -3.56 4.20 5.67
CA VAL A 21 -2.89 4.68 4.45
C VAL A 21 -3.15 6.17 4.28
N SER A 22 -2.11 6.99 4.27
CA SER A 22 -2.23 8.43 4.00
C SER A 22 -1.74 8.74 2.60
N VAL A 23 -2.64 9.10 1.69
CA VAL A 23 -2.30 9.55 0.34
C VAL A 23 -1.64 10.93 0.42
N LYS A 24 -0.35 10.99 0.11
CA LYS A 24 0.44 12.22 0.03
C LYS A 24 0.26 12.82 -1.36
N VAL A 25 0.59 12.08 -2.42
CA VAL A 25 0.40 12.53 -3.81
C VAL A 25 -0.55 11.57 -4.50
N SER A 26 -1.69 12.05 -4.98
CA SER A 26 -2.62 11.28 -5.80
C SER A 26 -2.22 11.31 -7.28
N GLY A 27 -2.81 10.42 -8.08
CA GLY A 27 -2.71 10.46 -9.53
C GLY A 27 -3.20 11.78 -10.14
N SER A 28 -4.25 12.38 -9.59
CA SER A 28 -4.73 13.69 -10.04
C SER A 28 -3.68 14.80 -9.84
N SER A 29 -2.89 14.74 -8.77
CA SER A 29 -1.82 15.70 -8.48
C SER A 29 -0.57 15.44 -9.32
N SER A 30 -0.22 14.17 -9.56
CA SER A 30 0.97 13.76 -10.33
C SER A 30 0.73 13.66 -11.84
N GLY A 31 -0.47 13.96 -12.33
CA GLY A 31 -0.83 13.80 -13.74
C GLY A 31 -0.88 12.34 -14.20
N GLY A 32 -1.17 11.41 -13.29
CA GLY A 32 -1.25 9.98 -13.55
C GLY A 32 0.07 9.23 -13.39
N SER A 33 1.17 9.93 -13.11
CA SER A 33 2.52 9.34 -13.15
C SER A 33 2.83 8.43 -11.96
N PHE A 34 2.40 8.80 -10.75
CA PHE A 34 2.54 7.97 -9.56
C PHE A 34 1.56 8.38 -8.46
N ALA A 35 1.23 7.46 -7.56
CA ALA A 35 0.68 7.80 -6.26
C ALA A 35 1.77 7.61 -5.20
N LEU A 36 1.88 8.56 -4.26
CA LEU A 36 2.73 8.45 -3.09
C LEU A 36 1.85 8.38 -1.85
N MET A 37 2.05 7.32 -1.07
CA MET A 37 1.29 7.03 0.14
C MET A 37 2.25 6.82 1.31
N GLU A 38 1.77 7.06 2.52
CA GLU A 38 2.44 6.70 3.76
C GLU A 38 1.61 5.62 4.47
N LEU A 39 2.23 4.49 4.77
CA LEU A 39 1.68 3.47 5.67
C LEU A 39 2.10 3.77 7.10
N ASP A 40 1.20 3.55 8.05
CA ASP A 40 1.43 3.74 9.47
C ASP A 40 0.60 2.75 10.29
N ASP A 41 1.10 1.52 10.35
CA ASP A 41 0.35 0.38 10.85
C ASP A 41 0.91 -0.17 12.17
N PRO A 42 0.07 -0.76 13.03
CA PRO A 42 0.55 -1.61 14.11
C PRO A 42 1.18 -2.90 13.57
N ALA A 43 1.78 -3.65 14.47
CA ALA A 43 2.27 -5.00 14.21
C ALA A 43 1.18 -5.97 13.75
N GLY A 44 1.54 -6.92 12.89
CA GLY A 44 0.66 -7.99 12.42
C GLY A 44 -0.27 -7.60 11.29
N MET A 45 -0.19 -6.37 10.80
CA MET A 45 -0.91 -5.88 9.62
C MET A 45 -0.18 -6.28 8.35
N GLY A 46 -0.89 -6.27 7.23
CA GLY A 46 -0.30 -6.59 5.93
C GLY A 46 -1.34 -6.99 4.90
N VAL A 47 -0.85 -7.48 3.77
CA VAL A 47 -1.66 -7.95 2.66
C VAL A 47 -1.17 -9.34 2.25
N PRO A 48 -2.06 -10.32 2.00
CA PRO A 48 -1.66 -11.63 1.54
C PRO A 48 -0.99 -11.56 0.15
N PRO A 49 -0.37 -12.67 -0.31
CA PRO A 49 0.20 -12.74 -1.65
C PRO A 49 -0.78 -12.28 -2.74
N HIS A 50 -0.34 -11.31 -3.54
CA HIS A 50 -1.11 -10.75 -4.63
C HIS A 50 -0.21 -10.23 -5.76
N ILE A 51 -0.81 -9.94 -6.89
CA ILE A 51 -0.17 -9.44 -8.11
C ILE A 51 -0.87 -8.16 -8.52
N HIS A 52 -0.06 -7.16 -8.90
CA HIS A 52 -0.51 -5.93 -9.54
C HIS A 52 -0.35 -6.08 -11.04
N ASP A 53 -1.40 -5.82 -11.81
CA ASP A 53 -1.38 -5.87 -13.28
C ASP A 53 -1.01 -4.49 -13.88
N HIS A 54 -1.23 -3.38 -13.16
CA HIS A 54 -1.12 -2.03 -13.72
C HIS A 54 0.08 -1.23 -13.23
N GLU A 55 0.56 -1.44 -12.02
CA GLU A 55 1.51 -0.60 -11.32
C GLU A 55 2.67 -1.42 -10.74
N ASP A 56 3.86 -0.81 -10.74
CA ASP A 56 4.94 -1.29 -9.87
C ASP A 56 4.75 -0.66 -8.49
N GLU A 57 5.08 -1.40 -7.44
CA GLU A 57 4.99 -0.94 -6.06
C GLU A 57 6.39 -0.83 -5.44
N THR A 58 6.69 0.29 -4.78
CA THR A 58 7.96 0.51 -4.10
C THR A 58 7.74 0.96 -2.66
N PHE A 59 8.28 0.20 -1.72
CA PHE A 59 8.30 0.56 -0.29
C PHE A 59 9.65 1.15 0.08
N HIS A 60 9.65 2.22 0.86
CA HIS A 60 10.82 2.69 1.60
C HIS A 60 10.49 2.74 3.09
N VAL A 61 11.13 1.89 3.88
CA VAL A 61 10.83 1.74 5.31
C VAL A 61 11.38 2.92 6.10
N LEU A 62 10.52 3.57 6.87
CA LEU A 62 10.84 4.71 7.73
C LEU A 62 11.02 4.29 9.19
N GLU A 63 10.20 3.36 9.67
CA GLU A 63 10.11 2.96 11.08
C GLU A 63 9.61 1.51 11.16
N GLY A 64 10.05 0.77 12.18
CA GLY A 64 9.62 -0.60 12.40
C GLY A 64 10.27 -1.62 11.47
N GLU A 65 9.61 -2.76 11.29
CA GLU A 65 10.11 -3.92 10.58
C GLU A 65 9.02 -4.52 9.69
N PHE A 66 9.35 -4.74 8.42
CA PHE A 66 8.46 -5.33 7.42
C PHE A 66 9.05 -6.65 6.95
N GLU A 67 8.25 -7.71 6.91
CA GLU A 67 8.56 -8.92 6.16
C GLU A 67 7.97 -8.78 4.77
N PHE A 68 8.80 -8.81 3.73
CA PHE A 68 8.37 -8.89 2.34
C PHE A 68 8.55 -10.31 1.82
N GLN A 69 7.57 -10.82 1.09
CA GLN A 69 7.71 -12.08 0.35
C GLN A 69 7.56 -11.80 -1.14
N THR A 70 8.53 -12.21 -1.94
CA THR A 70 8.48 -12.07 -3.40
C THR A 70 9.53 -12.94 -4.09
N GLY A 71 9.21 -13.49 -5.27
CA GLY A 71 10.15 -14.31 -6.05
C GLY A 71 10.71 -15.52 -5.29
N GLY A 72 9.89 -16.15 -4.44
CA GLY A 72 10.29 -17.30 -3.61
C GLY A 72 11.23 -16.96 -2.45
N ARG A 73 11.40 -15.68 -2.11
CA ARG A 73 12.23 -15.21 -1.00
C ARG A 73 11.36 -14.49 0.03
N THR A 74 11.75 -14.62 1.29
CA THR A 74 11.23 -13.85 2.42
C THR A 74 12.36 -13.00 2.98
N ILE A 75 12.15 -11.69 3.10
CA ILE A 75 13.16 -10.73 3.54
C ILE A 75 12.54 -9.83 4.60
N THR A 76 13.21 -9.74 5.74
CA THR A 76 12.91 -8.76 6.78
C THR A 76 13.64 -7.45 6.49
N ALA A 77 12.94 -6.33 6.54
CA ALA A 77 13.40 -5.01 6.15
C ALA A 77 13.09 -3.99 7.26
N GLY A 78 14.14 -3.35 7.78
CA GLY A 78 14.04 -2.25 8.73
C GLY A 78 14.23 -0.87 8.08
N PRO A 79 14.36 0.20 8.88
CA PRO A 79 14.46 1.57 8.37
C PRO A 79 15.60 1.78 7.38
N GLY A 80 15.33 2.52 6.31
CA GLY A 80 16.27 2.80 5.22
C GLY A 80 16.32 1.73 4.12
N VAL A 81 15.67 0.58 4.30
CA VAL A 81 15.55 -0.44 3.26
C VAL A 81 14.46 -0.04 2.26
N THR A 82 14.75 -0.25 0.97
CA THR A 82 13.79 -0.09 -0.13
C THR A 82 13.48 -1.44 -0.75
N ALA A 83 12.19 -1.79 -0.86
CA ALA A 83 11.72 -2.95 -1.60
C ALA A 83 11.03 -2.49 -2.90
N TYR A 84 11.50 -2.97 -4.05
CA TYR A 84 10.85 -2.75 -5.34
C TYR A 84 10.14 -4.05 -5.78
N LEU A 85 8.85 -3.94 -6.04
CA LEU A 85 7.92 -5.02 -6.31
C LEU A 85 7.30 -4.76 -7.69
N PRO A 86 7.90 -5.26 -8.78
CA PRO A 86 7.42 -4.97 -10.13
C PRO A 86 6.05 -5.61 -10.37
N ARG A 87 5.24 -4.97 -11.21
CA ARG A 87 3.96 -5.52 -11.70
C ARG A 87 4.15 -6.93 -12.28
N GLY A 88 3.12 -7.76 -12.20
CA GLY A 88 3.14 -9.14 -12.68
C GLY A 88 3.92 -10.12 -11.80
N LEU A 89 4.64 -9.64 -10.78
CA LEU A 89 5.33 -10.49 -9.80
C LEU A 89 4.54 -10.55 -8.49
N ALA A 90 4.20 -11.77 -8.07
CA ALA A 90 3.51 -11.97 -6.81
C ALA A 90 4.36 -11.48 -5.62
N HIS A 91 3.72 -10.75 -4.73
CA HIS A 91 4.33 -10.28 -3.50
C HIS A 91 3.33 -10.15 -2.35
N SER A 92 3.85 -10.09 -1.14
CA SER A 92 3.11 -9.75 0.08
C SER A 92 4.00 -8.96 1.02
N TYR A 93 3.39 -8.31 2.01
CA TYR A 93 4.12 -7.80 3.16
C TYR A 93 3.36 -8.05 4.45
N LYS A 94 4.11 -8.08 5.55
CA LYS A 94 3.58 -8.10 6.92
C LYS A 94 4.42 -7.19 7.81
N THR A 95 3.77 -6.41 8.66
CA THR A 95 4.44 -5.63 9.71
C THR A 95 4.77 -6.51 10.91
N LEU A 96 5.99 -6.39 11.43
CA LEU A 96 6.54 -7.20 12.50
C LEU A 96 6.80 -6.36 13.76
N GLY A 97 7.34 -7.03 14.79
CA GLY A 97 7.80 -6.41 16.05
C GLY A 97 6.69 -5.77 16.88
N PRO A 98 7.01 -5.20 18.06
CA PRO A 98 6.08 -4.33 18.79
C PRO A 98 6.14 -2.89 18.25
N GLY A 99 5.02 -2.17 18.27
CA GLY A 99 4.98 -0.73 17.95
C GLY A 99 4.46 -0.40 16.55
N ARG A 100 4.90 0.75 16.03
CA ARG A 100 4.47 1.31 14.74
C ARG A 100 5.42 0.88 13.63
N ASN A 101 4.85 0.64 12.46
CA ASN A 101 5.57 0.28 11.25
C ASN A 101 5.18 1.29 10.17
N ARG A 102 6.16 2.05 9.68
CA ARG A 102 5.93 3.13 8.72
C ARG A 102 6.77 2.95 7.48
N ALA A 103 6.16 3.17 6.34
CA ALA A 103 6.83 3.15 5.04
C ALA A 103 6.22 4.20 4.11
N LEU A 104 7.03 4.76 3.23
CA LEU A 104 6.52 5.42 2.04
C LEU A 104 6.29 4.37 0.96
N VAL A 105 5.16 4.46 0.27
CA VAL A 105 4.77 3.54 -0.79
C VAL A 105 4.51 4.33 -2.06
N TRP A 106 5.24 4.02 -3.12
CA TRP A 106 4.97 4.52 -4.46
C TRP A 106 4.28 3.45 -5.27
N ALA A 107 3.22 3.84 -5.97
CA ALA A 107 2.60 3.07 -7.04
C ALA A 107 2.78 3.83 -8.35
N SER A 108 3.34 3.17 -9.37
CA SER A 108 3.62 3.79 -10.67
C SER A 108 3.20 2.89 -11.83
N PRO A 109 2.30 3.33 -12.73
CA PRO A 109 1.50 4.57 -12.67
C PRO A 109 0.55 4.62 -11.45
N SER A 110 -0.01 5.80 -11.18
CA SER A 110 -1.02 5.96 -10.12
C SER A 110 -2.32 5.21 -10.45
N GLY A 111 -3.21 5.07 -9.47
CA GLY A 111 -4.56 4.53 -9.65
C GLY A 111 -5.01 3.70 -8.45
N ILE A 112 -4.07 3.00 -7.82
CA ILE A 112 -4.31 2.13 -6.66
C ILE A 112 -4.91 2.90 -5.47
N GLU A 113 -4.60 4.18 -5.31
CA GLU A 113 -5.15 4.99 -4.22
C GLU A 113 -6.66 5.19 -4.34
N THR A 114 -7.21 5.08 -5.56
CA THR A 114 -8.66 5.10 -5.78
C THR A 114 -9.30 3.79 -5.32
N MET A 115 -8.62 2.66 -5.52
CA MET A 115 -9.03 1.36 -4.97
C MET A 115 -9.03 1.39 -3.44
N PHE A 116 -8.00 1.96 -2.84
CA PHE A 116 -7.91 2.16 -1.39
C PHE A 116 -9.04 3.04 -0.86
N ALA A 117 -9.39 4.13 -1.56
CA ALA A 117 -10.52 4.97 -1.18
C ALA A 117 -11.83 4.17 -1.21
N GLU A 118 -12.04 3.33 -2.22
CA GLU A 118 -13.23 2.48 -2.32
C GLU A 118 -13.29 1.42 -1.21
N LEU A 119 -12.18 0.73 -0.93
CA LEU A 119 -12.10 -0.21 0.19
C LEU A 119 -12.35 0.47 1.54
N SER A 120 -11.88 1.71 1.71
CA SER A 120 -12.07 2.46 2.96
C SER A 120 -13.53 2.89 3.22
N ALA A 121 -14.37 2.87 2.18
CA ALA A 121 -15.79 3.18 2.28
C ALA A 121 -16.66 1.95 2.62
N LEU A 122 -16.06 0.75 2.71
CA LEU A 122 -16.78 -0.44 3.13
C LEU A 122 -17.27 -0.31 4.59
N PRO A 123 -18.42 -0.93 4.93
CA PRO A 123 -18.93 -0.93 6.30
C PRO A 123 -17.91 -1.49 7.30
N ALA A 124 -17.90 -0.94 8.51
CA ALA A 124 -17.08 -1.47 9.60
C ALA A 124 -17.49 -2.90 9.98
N GLY A 125 -16.51 -3.70 10.41
CA GLY A 125 -16.71 -5.10 10.80
C GLY A 125 -15.78 -6.04 10.04
N PRO A 126 -15.99 -7.37 10.16
CA PRO A 126 -15.25 -8.34 9.37
C PRO A 126 -15.40 -8.06 7.87
N PRO A 127 -14.30 -8.04 7.08
CA PRO A 127 -14.39 -7.80 5.65
C PRO A 127 -15.18 -8.89 4.92
N ASP A 128 -16.05 -8.48 4.01
CA ASP A 128 -16.55 -9.39 2.98
C ASP A 128 -15.44 -9.59 1.93
N PHE A 129 -14.69 -10.68 2.07
CA PHE A 129 -13.56 -10.95 1.19
C PHE A 129 -13.96 -11.18 -0.28
N ALA A 130 -15.19 -11.62 -0.57
CA ALA A 130 -15.66 -11.71 -1.94
C ALA A 130 -15.81 -10.30 -2.53
N LYS A 131 -16.39 -9.37 -1.78
CA LYS A 131 -16.51 -7.98 -2.21
C LYS A 131 -15.15 -7.28 -2.31
N VAL A 132 -14.24 -7.52 -1.37
CA VAL A 132 -12.87 -7.00 -1.41
C VAL A 132 -12.17 -7.49 -2.67
N GLY A 133 -12.23 -8.79 -2.97
CA GLY A 133 -11.64 -9.36 -4.19
C GLY A 133 -12.23 -8.77 -5.47
N GLU A 134 -13.55 -8.56 -5.52
CA GLU A 134 -14.22 -7.88 -6.64
C GLU A 134 -13.70 -6.45 -6.84
N ILE A 135 -13.58 -5.67 -5.76
CA ILE A 135 -13.05 -4.30 -5.81
C ILE A 135 -11.61 -4.34 -6.31
N CYS A 136 -10.72 -5.07 -5.64
CA CYS A 136 -9.32 -5.23 -6.02
C CYS A 136 -9.15 -5.62 -7.50
N GLY A 137 -9.94 -6.59 -7.98
CA GLY A 137 -9.89 -7.06 -9.35
C GLY A 137 -10.18 -5.99 -10.40
N ARG A 138 -11.11 -5.05 -10.14
CA ARG A 138 -11.39 -3.94 -11.07
C ARG A 138 -10.21 -2.97 -11.24
N TYR A 139 -9.29 -2.94 -10.28
CA TYR A 139 -8.09 -2.11 -10.33
C TYR A 139 -6.83 -2.91 -10.72
N GLY A 140 -6.97 -4.17 -11.14
CA GLY A 140 -5.84 -4.99 -11.58
C GLY A 140 -5.08 -5.67 -10.44
N ILE A 141 -5.69 -5.82 -9.26
CA ILE A 141 -5.12 -6.58 -8.15
C ILE A 141 -5.74 -7.98 -8.10
N ARG A 142 -4.91 -9.02 -8.12
CA ARG A 142 -5.34 -10.41 -7.94
C ARG A 142 -4.58 -11.09 -6.81
N PHE A 143 -5.33 -11.71 -5.91
CA PHE A 143 -4.78 -12.54 -4.84
C PHE A 143 -4.34 -13.92 -5.35
N VAL A 144 -3.32 -14.51 -4.71
CA VAL A 144 -2.68 -15.80 -5.06
C VAL A 144 -2.92 -16.83 -3.97
#